data_AF-K0B2W2-F1
#
_entry.id   AF-K0B2W2-F1
#
_cell.length_a   1.000
_cell.length_b   1.000
_cell.length_c   1.000
_cell.angle_alpha   90.00
_cell.angle_beta   90.00
_cell.angle_gamma   90.00
#
_symmetry.space_group_name_H-M   'P 1'
#
loop_
_entity.id
_entity.type
_entity.pdbx_description
1 polymer ?
#
loop_
_entity_poly.entity_id
_entity_poly.type
_entity_poly.pdbx_seq_one_letter_code
_entity_poly.pdbx_strand_id
1 'polypeptide(L)'
;MTRKNAKDFLPDERQRYCNALLTLKQTIEPGHTLSKYDEFVAIHYGVTRRLRNGIPIGDGAHFVPGFLAWHREYLNRFEKAIRTVDSTLSLPYWNWSSGDDTDTTEIFTDDFMGPPGDPNNGNKITSGYFVENNWEVHSELDGGNNGSVLVRDSTLLSSSKLSQVSGYGELAMDAVNGDNDFDSFLPGLEGPHGSIHMWIGGHMTSMTSPNDPIFFLHHANIDRLWSKWQELHPGPENYNPNNDGSYGSRLNDRMWPWDGSEDTTTTRTGTATGISLQGLLPTFSDYDIVTPRHVLDNNLTIPIPVRQFLANTLQIRNQTTGEILSRYKIIGSVPDKFAANNGILNQILTTIGYEDRIGRTESDNDFVDVILEISHTDNHVNSARGVQLGGDDIEVFVNGTSTGTLAKTQEIPLP
;
A
#
# COMPACT_ATOMS: atom_id res chain seq x y z
N MET A 1 8.69 0.11 -11.72
CA MET A 1 9.29 -1.22 -11.94
C MET A 1 8.15 -2.21 -12.12
N THR A 2 8.35 -3.27 -12.88
CA THR A 2 7.32 -4.26 -13.16
C THR A 2 7.45 -5.43 -12.19
N ARG A 3 6.41 -5.70 -11.41
CA ARG A 3 6.32 -6.95 -10.63
C ARG A 3 6.18 -8.13 -11.59
N LYS A 4 7.01 -9.17 -11.42
CA LYS A 4 6.96 -10.38 -12.25
C LYS A 4 6.21 -11.51 -11.53
N ASN A 5 5.74 -12.48 -12.30
CA ASN A 5 5.22 -13.71 -11.74
C ASN A 5 6.33 -14.44 -10.98
N ALA A 6 6.00 -14.93 -9.80
CA ALA A 6 6.91 -15.61 -8.90
C ALA A 6 7.53 -16.88 -9.53
N LYS A 7 6.79 -17.61 -10.37
CA LYS A 7 7.35 -18.79 -11.07
C LYS A 7 8.43 -18.42 -12.08
N ASP A 8 8.39 -17.21 -12.62
CA ASP A 8 9.32 -16.73 -13.65
C ASP A 8 10.59 -16.10 -13.06
N PHE A 9 10.72 -16.05 -11.73
CA PHE A 9 11.97 -15.62 -11.09
C PHE A 9 13.09 -16.60 -11.39
N LEU A 10 14.19 -16.07 -11.91
CA LEU A 10 15.44 -16.81 -12.08
C LEU A 10 16.02 -17.23 -10.71
N PRO A 11 16.87 -18.28 -10.65
CA PRO A 11 17.45 -18.74 -9.39
C PRO A 11 18.18 -17.65 -8.59
N ASP A 12 18.85 -16.72 -9.27
CA ASP A 12 19.51 -15.57 -8.63
C ASP A 12 18.50 -14.54 -8.11
N GLU A 13 17.39 -14.30 -8.81
CA GLU A 13 16.30 -13.45 -8.33
C GLU A 13 15.62 -14.04 -7.08
N ARG A 14 15.36 -15.36 -7.08
CA ARG A 14 14.84 -16.11 -5.93
C ARG A 14 15.75 -15.95 -4.71
N GLN A 15 17.04 -16.20 -4.89
CA GLN A 15 18.03 -16.08 -3.83
C GLN A 15 18.13 -14.65 -3.28
N ARG A 16 18.21 -13.63 -4.14
CA ARG A 16 18.28 -12.22 -3.69
C ARG A 16 17.02 -11.81 -2.94
N TYR A 17 15.85 -12.24 -3.41
CA TYR A 17 14.58 -11.99 -2.73
C TYR A 17 14.54 -12.63 -1.34
N CYS A 18 14.81 -13.94 -1.22
CA CYS A 18 14.81 -14.63 0.07
C CYS A 18 15.86 -14.04 1.04
N ASN A 19 17.05 -13.68 0.55
CA ASN A 19 18.08 -13.03 1.36
C ASN A 19 17.65 -11.64 1.83
N ALA A 20 16.93 -10.87 1.01
CA ALA A 20 16.38 -9.59 1.42
C ALA A 20 15.35 -9.76 2.55
N LEU A 21 14.50 -10.78 2.48
CA LEU A 21 13.55 -11.10 3.55
C LEU A 21 14.26 -11.49 4.85
N LEU A 22 15.26 -12.39 4.78
CA LEU A 22 16.08 -12.75 5.95
C LEU A 22 16.79 -11.53 6.55
N THR A 23 17.28 -10.62 5.70
CA THR A 23 17.93 -9.39 6.17
C THR A 23 16.94 -8.49 6.90
N LEU A 24 15.74 -8.27 6.36
CA LEU A 24 14.69 -7.50 7.04
C LEU A 24 14.26 -8.16 8.36
N LYS A 25 14.20 -9.50 8.38
CA LYS A 25 13.86 -10.29 9.56
C LYS A 25 14.91 -10.20 10.68
N GLN A 26 16.16 -9.95 10.33
CA GLN A 26 17.29 -9.81 11.28
C GLN A 26 17.58 -8.35 11.64
N THR A 27 17.02 -7.38 10.92
CA THR A 27 17.29 -5.95 11.13
C THR A 27 16.33 -5.37 12.15
N ILE A 28 16.84 -4.90 13.29
CA ILE A 28 16.08 -4.10 14.27
C ILE A 28 16.64 -2.68 14.23
N GLU A 29 15.79 -1.69 13.93
CA GLU A 29 16.19 -0.29 13.89
C GLU A 29 16.45 0.27 15.31
N PRO A 30 17.35 1.26 15.48
CA PRO A 30 17.59 1.87 16.77
C PRO A 30 16.30 2.38 17.43
N GLY A 31 16.00 1.89 18.63
CA GLY A 31 14.82 2.28 19.39
C GLY A 31 13.57 1.43 19.11
N HIS A 32 13.64 0.46 18.20
CA HIS A 32 12.55 -0.45 17.89
C HIS A 32 12.73 -1.80 18.62
N THR A 33 11.62 -2.50 18.87
CA THR A 33 11.60 -3.81 19.54
C THR A 33 11.38 -4.97 18.58
N LEU A 34 10.77 -4.71 17.42
CA LEU A 34 10.54 -5.66 16.35
C LEU A 34 11.61 -5.54 15.26
N SER A 35 11.84 -6.64 14.53
CA SER A 35 12.56 -6.56 13.27
C SER A 35 11.76 -5.76 12.24
N LYS A 36 12.42 -5.20 11.23
CA LYS A 36 11.74 -4.52 10.11
C LYS A 36 10.67 -5.37 9.48
N TYR A 37 10.89 -6.68 9.37
CA TYR A 37 9.88 -7.59 8.85
C TYR A 37 8.72 -7.78 9.83
N ASP A 38 9.00 -7.93 11.13
CA ASP A 38 7.96 -8.13 12.15
C ASP A 38 7.09 -6.89 12.36
N GLU A 39 7.59 -5.69 12.05
CA GLU A 39 6.75 -4.49 11.99
C GLU A 39 5.60 -4.63 10.99
N PHE A 40 5.83 -5.23 9.82
CA PHE A 40 4.76 -5.51 8.85
C PHE A 40 3.72 -6.47 9.45
N VAL A 41 4.16 -7.54 10.12
CA VAL A 41 3.27 -8.49 10.82
C VAL A 41 2.43 -7.75 11.88
N ALA A 42 3.05 -6.88 12.68
CA ALA A 42 2.38 -6.10 13.71
C ALA A 42 1.39 -5.10 13.11
N ILE A 43 1.73 -4.42 12.02
CA ILE A 43 0.86 -3.48 11.31
C ILE A 43 -0.39 -4.22 10.79
N HIS A 44 -0.22 -5.33 10.09
CA HIS A 44 -1.36 -6.12 9.61
C HIS A 44 -2.23 -6.67 10.75
N TYR A 45 -1.64 -7.02 11.89
CA TYR A 45 -2.41 -7.43 13.06
C TYR A 45 -3.12 -6.25 13.76
N GLY A 46 -2.53 -5.05 13.70
CA GLY A 46 -3.03 -3.84 14.34
C GLY A 46 -4.19 -3.19 13.61
N VAL A 47 -4.25 -3.30 12.28
CA VAL A 47 -5.34 -2.71 11.50
C VAL A 47 -6.70 -3.34 11.81
N THR A 48 -6.71 -4.56 12.36
CA THR A 48 -7.93 -5.24 12.81
C THR A 48 -8.38 -4.80 14.22
N ARG A 49 -7.64 -3.92 14.89
CA ARG A 49 -7.77 -3.57 16.32
C ARG A 49 -7.69 -2.07 16.58
N ARG A 50 -8.12 -1.25 15.62
CA ARG A 50 -7.99 0.20 15.67
C ARG A 50 -8.88 0.83 16.73
N LEU A 51 -8.37 1.89 17.36
CA LEU A 51 -9.03 2.70 18.37
C LEU A 51 -8.94 4.18 17.99
N ARG A 52 -10.09 4.85 18.01
CA ARG A 52 -10.20 6.31 17.90
C ARG A 52 -10.68 6.88 19.23
N ASN A 53 -9.89 7.74 19.86
CA ASN A 53 -10.21 8.28 21.19
C ASN A 53 -10.56 7.18 22.22
N GLY A 54 -9.87 6.03 22.14
CA GLY A 54 -10.11 4.86 23.00
C GLY A 54 -11.34 4.02 22.63
N ILE A 55 -12.07 4.36 21.57
CA ILE A 55 -13.26 3.64 21.10
C ILE A 55 -12.88 2.74 19.91
N PRO A 56 -13.23 1.44 19.92
CA PRO A 56 -13.01 0.56 18.78
C PRO A 56 -13.74 1.04 17.52
N ILE A 57 -13.00 1.15 16.42
CA ILE A 57 -13.54 1.55 15.10
C ILE A 57 -13.52 0.41 14.07
N GLY A 58 -13.16 -0.80 14.49
CA GLY A 58 -13.19 -2.01 13.66
C GLY A 58 -11.97 -2.21 12.77
N ASP A 59 -12.04 -3.23 11.93
CA ASP A 59 -11.02 -3.55 10.93
C ASP A 59 -10.97 -2.45 9.85
N GLY A 60 -9.79 -2.15 9.35
CA GLY A 60 -9.55 -1.16 8.28
C GLY A 60 -9.02 -1.76 7.00
N ALA A 61 -8.75 -3.07 6.98
CA ALA A 61 -8.11 -3.75 5.87
C ALA A 61 -8.84 -5.01 5.41
N HIS A 62 -9.85 -5.52 6.14
CA HIS A 62 -10.57 -6.75 5.76
C HIS A 62 -12.07 -6.58 5.90
N PHE A 63 -12.83 -7.19 4.99
CA PHE A 63 -14.29 -7.16 4.92
C PHE A 63 -14.86 -5.73 4.87
N VAL A 64 -14.06 -4.81 4.33
CA VAL A 64 -14.37 -3.38 4.20
C VAL A 64 -13.93 -2.89 2.83
N PRO A 65 -14.51 -1.80 2.29
CA PRO A 65 -14.09 -1.24 0.99
C PRO A 65 -12.60 -0.93 0.88
N GLY A 66 -11.97 -0.61 2.02
CA GLY A 66 -10.53 -0.34 2.12
C GLY A 66 -9.61 -1.53 1.86
N PHE A 67 -10.11 -2.77 1.78
CA PHE A 67 -9.29 -3.99 1.65
C PHE A 67 -8.23 -3.88 0.54
N LEU A 68 -8.64 -3.54 -0.67
CA LEU A 68 -7.74 -3.49 -1.82
C LEU A 68 -6.76 -2.30 -1.74
N ALA A 69 -7.24 -1.13 -1.34
CA ALA A 69 -6.42 0.07 -1.25
C ALA A 69 -5.37 -0.03 -0.12
N TRP A 70 -5.78 -0.54 1.04
CA TRP A 70 -4.89 -0.72 2.18
C TRP A 70 -3.77 -1.71 1.85
N HIS A 71 -4.13 -2.87 1.28
CA HIS A 71 -3.14 -3.88 0.90
C HIS A 71 -2.21 -3.38 -0.22
N ARG A 72 -2.69 -2.63 -1.23
CA ARG A 72 -1.80 -2.04 -2.24
C ARG A 72 -0.73 -1.13 -1.62
N GLU A 73 -1.09 -0.26 -0.68
CA GLU A 73 -0.10 0.58 0.01
C GLU A 73 0.83 -0.23 0.93
N TYR A 74 0.28 -1.23 1.62
CA TYR A 74 1.07 -2.16 2.44
C TYR A 74 2.16 -2.86 1.60
N LEU A 75 1.80 -3.35 0.41
CA LEU A 75 2.73 -3.96 -0.54
C LEU A 75 3.73 -2.95 -1.11
N ASN A 76 3.32 -1.71 -1.38
CA ASN A 76 4.23 -0.65 -1.84
C ASN A 76 5.32 -0.38 -0.80
N ARG A 77 4.96 -0.34 0.49
CA ARG A 77 5.92 -0.14 1.58
C ARG A 77 6.81 -1.35 1.79
N PHE A 78 6.26 -2.55 1.65
CA PHE A 78 7.06 -3.77 1.70
C PHE A 78 8.07 -3.84 0.54
N GLU A 79 7.65 -3.48 -0.68
CA GLU A 79 8.55 -3.40 -1.84
C GLU A 79 9.64 -2.33 -1.63
N LYS A 80 9.30 -1.17 -1.05
CA LYS A 80 10.30 -0.17 -0.65
C LYS A 80 11.30 -0.76 0.36
N ALA A 81 10.83 -1.54 1.34
CA ALA A 81 11.66 -2.14 2.37
C ALA A 81 12.67 -3.16 1.79
N ILE A 82 12.22 -4.13 0.98
CA ILE A 82 13.15 -5.09 0.36
C ILE A 82 14.18 -4.40 -0.53
N ARG A 83 13.82 -3.25 -1.13
CA ARG A 83 14.71 -2.46 -1.98
C ARG A 83 15.75 -1.65 -1.22
N THR A 84 15.58 -1.46 0.09
CA THR A 84 16.65 -0.93 0.95
C THR A 84 17.80 -1.93 1.10
N VAL A 85 17.52 -3.24 0.94
CA VAL A 85 18.53 -4.30 0.96
C VAL A 85 19.10 -4.52 -0.44
N ASP A 86 18.23 -4.62 -1.44
CA ASP A 86 18.63 -4.75 -2.85
C ASP A 86 17.71 -3.93 -3.76
N SER A 87 18.24 -2.80 -4.24
CA SER A 87 17.51 -1.84 -5.06
C SER A 87 16.99 -2.40 -6.41
N THR A 88 17.50 -3.55 -6.85
CA THR A 88 17.13 -4.23 -8.11
C THR A 88 15.88 -5.10 -7.97
N LEU A 89 15.46 -5.41 -6.73
CA LEU A 89 14.30 -6.26 -6.48
C LEU A 89 12.98 -5.54 -6.73
N SER A 90 12.03 -6.29 -7.27
CA SER A 90 10.59 -5.98 -7.23
C SER A 90 9.87 -7.08 -6.48
N LEU A 91 8.72 -6.76 -5.88
CA LEU A 91 7.87 -7.75 -5.23
C LEU A 91 7.27 -8.71 -6.29
N PRO A 92 7.51 -10.04 -6.22
CA PRO A 92 6.82 -11.00 -7.10
C PRO A 92 5.34 -11.18 -6.72
N TYR A 93 4.53 -11.63 -7.69
CA TYR A 93 3.16 -12.10 -7.44
C TYR A 93 3.02 -13.59 -7.70
N TRP A 94 2.24 -14.30 -6.88
CA TRP A 94 1.90 -15.72 -7.10
C TRP A 94 0.59 -15.83 -7.88
N ASN A 95 0.66 -16.23 -9.15
CA ASN A 95 -0.49 -16.27 -10.05
C ASN A 95 -1.37 -17.52 -9.88
N TRP A 96 -1.91 -17.76 -8.69
CA TRP A 96 -2.83 -18.88 -8.43
C TRP A 96 -4.15 -18.81 -9.21
N SER A 97 -4.41 -17.70 -9.92
CA SER A 97 -5.60 -17.48 -10.74
C SER A 97 -5.45 -17.91 -12.21
N SER A 98 -4.34 -18.55 -12.59
CA SER A 98 -4.06 -18.93 -13.99
C SER A 98 -4.75 -20.22 -14.45
N GLY A 99 -5.11 -21.10 -13.51
CA GLY A 99 -5.47 -22.49 -13.80
C GLY A 99 -4.29 -23.39 -14.17
N ASP A 100 -3.06 -22.88 -14.09
CA ASP A 100 -1.82 -23.62 -14.31
C ASP A 100 -1.19 -23.94 -12.95
N ASP A 101 -1.25 -25.22 -12.54
CA ASP A 101 -0.72 -25.68 -11.25
C ASP A 101 0.77 -25.34 -11.08
N THR A 102 1.53 -25.13 -12.16
CA THR A 102 2.95 -24.74 -12.08
C THR A 102 3.16 -23.36 -11.46
N ASP A 103 2.17 -22.45 -11.52
CA ASP A 103 2.22 -21.18 -10.79
C ASP A 103 2.30 -21.39 -9.27
N THR A 104 1.83 -22.54 -8.78
CA THR A 104 1.87 -22.93 -7.37
C THR A 104 3.03 -23.88 -7.08
N THR A 105 3.21 -24.95 -7.85
CA THR A 105 4.22 -25.96 -7.51
C THR A 105 5.65 -25.45 -7.62
N GLU A 106 5.93 -24.51 -8.54
CA GLU A 106 7.29 -23.99 -8.78
C GLU A 106 7.78 -22.98 -7.73
N ILE A 107 6.90 -22.52 -6.84
CA ILE A 107 7.26 -21.54 -5.80
C ILE A 107 7.41 -22.17 -4.40
N PHE A 108 6.77 -23.31 -4.15
CA PHE A 108 6.88 -24.08 -2.90
C PHE A 108 8.08 -25.05 -2.92
N THR A 109 9.26 -24.52 -3.21
CA THR A 109 10.54 -25.25 -3.30
C THR A 109 11.56 -24.69 -2.32
N ASP A 110 12.54 -25.51 -1.91
CA ASP A 110 13.57 -25.12 -0.93
C ASP A 110 14.41 -23.91 -1.36
N ASP A 111 14.60 -23.71 -2.66
CA ASP A 111 15.33 -22.58 -3.23
C ASP A 111 14.51 -21.28 -3.27
N PHE A 112 13.23 -21.32 -2.86
CA PHE A 112 12.36 -20.15 -2.84
C PHE A 112 11.46 -20.08 -1.59
N MET A 113 10.13 -20.24 -1.72
CA MET A 113 9.21 -20.04 -0.58
C MET A 113 9.19 -21.19 0.43
N GLY A 114 9.90 -22.28 0.16
CA GLY A 114 9.96 -23.47 1.02
C GLY A 114 8.79 -24.42 0.79
N PRO A 115 8.89 -25.67 1.28
CA PRO A 115 7.93 -26.73 1.01
C PRO A 115 6.63 -26.58 1.85
N PRO A 116 5.68 -27.54 1.71
CA PRO A 116 4.66 -27.80 2.72
C PRO A 116 5.27 -28.11 4.10
N GLY A 117 4.44 -28.03 5.14
CA GLY A 117 4.85 -28.40 6.50
C GLY A 117 5.17 -29.89 6.65
N ASP A 118 6.05 -30.22 7.60
CA ASP A 118 6.35 -31.62 7.95
C ASP A 118 5.26 -32.21 8.88
N PRO A 119 4.45 -33.18 8.41
CA PRO A 119 3.38 -33.76 9.22
C PRO A 119 3.90 -34.48 10.47
N ASN A 120 5.16 -34.89 10.52
CA ASN A 120 5.76 -35.55 11.67
C ASN A 120 6.34 -34.57 12.70
N ASN A 121 6.41 -33.28 12.36
CA ASN A 121 6.94 -32.23 13.21
C ASN A 121 5.93 -31.11 13.44
N GLY A 122 4.64 -31.47 13.55
CA GLY A 122 3.56 -30.51 13.80
C GLY A 122 3.39 -29.51 12.67
N ASN A 123 3.59 -29.92 11.42
CA ASN A 123 3.45 -29.11 10.20
C ASN A 123 4.45 -27.93 10.10
N LYS A 124 5.56 -27.99 10.85
CA LYS A 124 6.64 -26.98 10.76
C LYS A 124 7.35 -27.02 9.42
N ILE A 125 7.83 -25.87 8.96
CA ILE A 125 8.77 -25.79 7.83
C ILE A 125 10.15 -26.22 8.31
N THR A 126 10.71 -27.24 7.67
CA THR A 126 11.97 -27.90 8.09
C THR A 126 13.11 -27.80 7.07
N SER A 127 12.86 -27.23 5.88
CA SER A 127 13.88 -26.97 4.86
C SER A 127 13.60 -25.66 4.09
N GLY A 128 14.60 -25.21 3.33
CA GLY A 128 14.60 -23.92 2.63
C GLY A 128 15.08 -22.75 3.49
N TYR A 129 14.72 -21.53 3.10
CA TYR A 129 15.19 -20.30 3.75
C TYR A 129 14.50 -20.01 5.09
N PHE A 130 13.21 -20.35 5.21
CA PHE A 130 12.33 -19.89 6.29
C PHE A 130 12.14 -20.95 7.39
N VAL A 131 13.26 -21.45 7.90
CA VAL A 131 13.33 -22.51 8.93
C VAL A 131 13.71 -21.94 10.30
N GLU A 132 13.61 -22.77 11.33
CA GLU A 132 14.07 -22.47 12.70
C GLU A 132 15.49 -21.86 12.71
N ASN A 133 15.73 -20.90 13.59
CA ASN A 133 16.93 -20.06 13.70
C ASN A 133 17.18 -19.05 12.57
N ASN A 134 16.64 -19.28 11.38
CA ASN A 134 16.72 -18.31 10.27
C ASN A 134 15.47 -17.42 10.19
N TRP A 135 14.32 -17.94 10.63
CA TRP A 135 13.02 -17.30 10.55
C TRP A 135 12.20 -17.53 11.82
N GLU A 136 12.53 -16.76 12.86
CA GLU A 136 11.84 -16.86 14.16
C GLU A 136 10.53 -16.06 14.15
N VAL A 137 9.39 -16.73 14.28
CA VAL A 137 8.09 -16.08 14.50
C VAL A 137 8.10 -15.40 15.88
N HIS A 138 7.76 -14.11 15.90
CA HIS A 138 7.72 -13.36 17.15
C HIS A 138 6.61 -13.89 18.06
N SER A 139 6.95 -14.21 19.31
CA SER A 139 6.04 -14.92 20.25
C SER A 139 4.73 -14.18 20.52
N GLU A 140 4.74 -12.85 20.42
CA GLU A 140 3.53 -12.04 20.60
C GLU A 140 2.65 -11.95 19.34
N LEU A 141 3.19 -12.33 18.19
CA LEU A 141 2.58 -12.25 16.86
C LEU A 141 2.39 -13.65 16.25
N ASP A 142 2.42 -14.71 17.04
CA ASP A 142 2.38 -16.12 16.56
C ASP A 142 1.01 -16.58 16.01
N GLY A 143 -0.03 -15.76 16.19
CA GLY A 143 -1.38 -16.07 15.73
C GLY A 143 -2.01 -17.29 16.43
N GLY A 144 -1.48 -17.70 17.60
CA GLY A 144 -1.95 -18.89 18.32
C GLY A 144 -1.39 -20.22 17.81
N ASN A 145 -0.39 -20.21 16.92
CA ASN A 145 0.31 -21.42 16.47
C ASN A 145 1.32 -21.96 17.50
N ASN A 146 1.53 -21.22 18.60
CA ASN A 146 2.23 -21.66 19.82
C ASN A 146 3.63 -22.23 19.56
N GLY A 147 4.43 -21.48 18.81
CA GLY A 147 5.81 -21.81 18.48
C GLY A 147 6.50 -20.66 17.73
N SER A 148 7.83 -20.69 17.68
CA SER A 148 8.63 -19.69 16.97
C SER A 148 8.99 -20.11 15.54
N VAL A 149 8.43 -21.22 15.05
CA VAL A 149 8.74 -21.79 13.72
C VAL A 149 7.54 -21.62 12.80
N LEU A 150 7.80 -21.28 11.54
CA LEU A 150 6.77 -21.19 10.50
C LEU A 150 6.08 -22.55 10.29
N VAL A 151 4.76 -22.52 10.05
CA VAL A 151 3.91 -23.70 9.91
C VAL A 151 3.02 -23.52 8.69
N ARG A 152 2.88 -24.57 7.88
CA ARG A 152 1.96 -24.67 6.73
C ARG A 152 1.30 -26.05 6.71
N ASP A 153 0.15 -26.15 6.08
CA ASP A 153 -0.50 -27.44 5.86
C ASP A 153 0.41 -28.40 5.07
N SER A 154 0.60 -29.61 5.59
CA SER A 154 1.49 -30.62 5.01
C SER A 154 1.00 -31.21 3.68
N THR A 155 -0.24 -30.93 3.30
CA THR A 155 -0.89 -31.50 2.11
C THR A 155 -1.11 -30.49 0.99
N LEU A 156 -0.63 -29.24 1.11
CA LEU A 156 -0.94 -28.16 0.16
C LEU A 156 -0.50 -28.45 -1.28
N LEU A 157 0.42 -29.38 -1.54
CA LEU A 157 0.77 -29.81 -2.91
C LEU A 157 0.11 -31.13 -3.37
N SER A 158 -0.87 -31.64 -2.63
CA SER A 158 -1.65 -32.81 -3.07
C SER A 158 -2.56 -32.43 -4.25
N SER A 159 -2.83 -33.38 -5.15
CA SER A 159 -3.67 -33.14 -6.34
C SER A 159 -5.07 -32.61 -5.98
N SER A 160 -5.65 -33.06 -4.87
CA SER A 160 -6.95 -32.55 -4.40
C SER A 160 -6.87 -31.08 -3.97
N LYS A 161 -5.78 -30.68 -3.34
CA LYS A 161 -5.57 -29.29 -2.92
C LYS A 161 -5.19 -28.39 -4.09
N LEU A 162 -4.39 -28.85 -5.05
CA LEU A 162 -4.11 -28.07 -6.27
C LEU A 162 -5.40 -27.82 -7.08
N SER A 163 -6.29 -28.81 -7.18
CA SER A 163 -7.61 -28.64 -7.79
C SER A 163 -8.46 -27.56 -7.08
N GLN A 164 -8.30 -27.37 -5.76
CA GLN A 164 -8.98 -26.29 -5.04
C GLN A 164 -8.43 -24.93 -5.43
N VAL A 165 -7.10 -24.78 -5.54
CA VAL A 165 -6.46 -23.53 -5.99
C VAL A 165 -6.98 -23.12 -7.36
N SER A 166 -7.04 -24.05 -8.30
CA SER A 166 -7.60 -23.79 -9.63
C SER A 166 -9.05 -23.32 -9.57
N GLY A 167 -9.90 -23.95 -8.73
CA GLY A 167 -11.28 -23.49 -8.52
C GLY A 167 -11.39 -22.10 -7.88
N TYR A 168 -10.52 -21.75 -6.94
CA TYR A 168 -10.45 -20.39 -6.39
C TYR A 168 -9.98 -19.38 -7.44
N GLY A 169 -9.06 -19.78 -8.30
CA GLY A 169 -8.60 -19.01 -9.45
C GLY A 169 -9.72 -18.69 -10.44
N GLU A 170 -10.55 -19.68 -10.76
CA GLU A 170 -11.75 -19.49 -11.60
C GLU A 170 -12.71 -18.47 -10.99
N LEU A 171 -13.05 -18.60 -9.70
CA LEU A 171 -13.93 -17.66 -9.00
C LEU A 171 -13.39 -16.22 -9.01
N ALA A 172 -12.09 -16.04 -8.75
CA ALA A 172 -11.47 -14.72 -8.77
C ALA A 172 -11.46 -14.13 -10.20
N MET A 173 -11.24 -14.96 -11.21
CA MET A 173 -11.26 -14.53 -12.61
C MET A 173 -12.67 -14.21 -13.09
N ASP A 174 -13.69 -14.91 -12.60
CA ASP A 174 -15.09 -14.59 -12.87
C ASP A 174 -15.46 -13.21 -12.33
N ALA A 175 -15.05 -12.88 -11.09
CA ALA A 175 -15.23 -11.55 -10.53
C ALA A 175 -14.52 -10.47 -11.38
N VAL A 176 -13.26 -10.71 -11.75
CA VAL A 176 -12.48 -9.79 -12.59
C VAL A 176 -13.12 -9.53 -13.96
N ASN A 177 -13.75 -10.53 -14.57
CA ASN A 177 -14.28 -10.43 -15.92
C ASN A 177 -15.77 -10.04 -15.98
N GLY A 178 -16.53 -10.31 -14.91
CA GLY A 178 -17.99 -10.26 -14.93
C GLY A 178 -18.63 -9.14 -14.12
N ASP A 179 -17.99 -8.70 -13.04
CA ASP A 179 -18.56 -7.70 -12.13
C ASP A 179 -18.30 -6.28 -12.64
N ASN A 180 -19.36 -5.53 -12.92
CA ASN A 180 -19.23 -4.18 -13.49
C ASN A 180 -19.10 -3.07 -12.43
N ASP A 181 -19.32 -3.40 -11.15
CA ASP A 181 -19.24 -2.47 -10.03
C ASP A 181 -18.36 -3.02 -8.89
N PHE A 182 -17.80 -2.11 -8.10
CA PHE A 182 -16.89 -2.45 -7.02
C PHE A 182 -17.56 -3.27 -5.89
N ASP A 183 -18.85 -3.06 -5.64
CA ASP A 183 -19.58 -3.70 -4.53
C ASP A 183 -19.80 -5.20 -4.78
N SER A 184 -19.89 -5.60 -6.05
CA SER A 184 -19.96 -7.01 -6.46
C SER A 184 -18.56 -7.60 -6.60
N PHE A 185 -17.63 -6.84 -7.21
CA PHE A 185 -16.26 -7.25 -7.45
C PHE A 185 -15.48 -7.57 -6.16
N LEU A 186 -15.55 -6.67 -5.17
CA LEU A 186 -14.77 -6.79 -3.93
C LEU A 186 -15.01 -8.12 -3.20
N PRO A 187 -16.26 -8.51 -2.84
CA PRO A 187 -16.50 -9.80 -2.21
C PRO A 187 -16.20 -10.98 -3.13
N GLY A 188 -16.37 -10.82 -4.45
CA GLY A 188 -15.99 -11.83 -5.46
C GLY A 188 -14.49 -12.12 -5.49
N LEU A 189 -13.64 -11.15 -5.14
CA LEU A 189 -12.20 -11.31 -5.02
C LEU A 189 -11.73 -11.66 -3.59
N GLU A 190 -12.33 -11.07 -2.56
CA GLU A 190 -11.98 -11.30 -1.15
C GLU A 190 -12.36 -12.72 -0.68
N GLY A 191 -13.40 -13.34 -1.26
CA GLY A 191 -13.75 -14.75 -0.98
C GLY A 191 -12.66 -15.76 -1.39
N PRO A 192 -12.23 -15.77 -2.67
CA PRO A 192 -11.10 -16.58 -3.13
C PRO A 192 -9.78 -16.25 -2.41
N HIS A 193 -9.52 -14.97 -2.12
CA HIS A 193 -8.40 -14.53 -1.27
C HIS A 193 -8.40 -15.27 0.08
N GLY A 194 -9.51 -15.21 0.83
CA GLY A 194 -9.65 -15.90 2.10
C GLY A 194 -9.51 -17.42 1.98
N SER A 195 -9.96 -18.00 0.86
CA SER A 195 -9.82 -19.43 0.59
C SER A 195 -8.36 -19.86 0.41
N ILE A 196 -7.53 -19.02 -0.23
CA ILE A 196 -6.08 -19.28 -0.36
C ILE A 196 -5.38 -19.18 1.00
N HIS A 197 -5.72 -18.20 1.83
CA HIS A 197 -5.24 -18.13 3.22
C HIS A 197 -5.51 -19.44 3.99
N MET A 198 -6.73 -19.97 3.88
CA MET A 198 -7.11 -21.24 4.52
C MET A 198 -6.43 -22.47 3.90
N TRP A 199 -6.20 -22.45 2.58
CA TRP A 199 -5.56 -23.53 1.85
C TRP A 199 -4.11 -23.75 2.28
N ILE A 200 -3.35 -22.66 2.47
CA ILE A 200 -1.95 -22.70 2.94
C ILE A 200 -1.88 -23.24 4.37
N GLY A 201 -2.84 -22.87 5.22
CA GLY A 201 -2.87 -23.32 6.61
C GLY A 201 -1.82 -22.63 7.51
N GLY A 202 -1.73 -23.09 8.75
CA GLY A 202 -0.77 -22.56 9.73
C GLY A 202 -0.90 -21.06 9.95
N HIS A 203 0.21 -20.32 9.86
CA HIS A 203 0.22 -18.87 10.13
C HIS A 203 -0.66 -18.09 9.15
N MET A 204 -0.79 -18.54 7.90
CA MET A 204 -1.62 -17.90 6.87
C MET A 204 -3.12 -17.90 7.22
N THR A 205 -3.59 -18.68 8.18
CA THR A 205 -5.01 -18.69 8.60
C THR A 205 -5.40 -17.60 9.59
N SER A 206 -4.43 -16.80 10.05
CA SER A 206 -4.62 -15.82 11.12
C SER A 206 -4.38 -14.39 10.64
N MET A 207 -4.74 -13.40 11.47
CA MET A 207 -4.44 -11.99 11.22
C MET A 207 -2.94 -11.65 11.36
N THR A 208 -2.11 -12.61 11.77
CA THR A 208 -0.64 -12.51 11.71
C THR A 208 -0.07 -13.32 10.54
N SER A 209 -0.89 -13.56 9.50
CA SER A 209 -0.50 -14.24 8.27
C SER A 209 0.77 -13.71 7.57
N PRO A 210 1.15 -12.42 7.67
CA PRO A 210 2.44 -11.98 7.14
C PRO A 210 3.68 -12.64 7.76
N ASN A 211 3.54 -13.40 8.86
CA ASN A 211 4.62 -14.28 9.34
C ASN A 211 5.12 -15.25 8.26
N ASP A 212 4.26 -15.64 7.33
CA ASP A 212 4.64 -16.42 6.16
C ASP A 212 4.98 -15.48 4.99
N PRO A 213 6.21 -15.51 4.44
CA PRO A 213 6.59 -14.72 3.26
C PRO A 213 5.67 -14.84 2.05
N ILE A 214 4.99 -15.99 1.90
CA ILE A 214 4.04 -16.21 0.80
C ILE A 214 2.87 -15.21 0.83
N PHE A 215 2.56 -14.61 1.99
CA PHE A 215 1.56 -13.56 2.15
C PHE A 215 1.72 -12.46 1.10
N PHE A 216 2.95 -11.95 0.94
CA PHE A 216 3.20 -10.81 0.06
C PHE A 216 3.05 -11.18 -1.42
N LEU A 217 3.38 -12.40 -1.80
CA LEU A 217 3.18 -12.91 -3.16
C LEU A 217 1.70 -13.13 -3.46
N HIS A 218 0.96 -13.67 -2.48
CA HIS A 218 -0.48 -13.88 -2.57
C HIS A 218 -1.22 -12.55 -2.75
N HIS A 219 -0.94 -11.57 -1.88
CA HIS A 219 -1.54 -10.24 -1.94
C HIS A 219 -1.09 -9.43 -3.17
N ALA A 220 0.14 -9.63 -3.67
CA ALA A 220 0.55 -9.04 -4.94
C ALA A 220 -0.27 -9.57 -6.13
N ASN A 221 -0.80 -10.81 -6.06
CA ASN A 221 -1.73 -11.29 -7.07
C ASN A 221 -3.13 -10.69 -6.91
N ILE A 222 -3.61 -10.51 -5.68
CA ILE A 222 -4.86 -9.77 -5.43
C ILE A 222 -4.78 -8.35 -6.01
N ASP A 223 -3.67 -7.67 -5.76
CA ASP A 223 -3.40 -6.33 -6.29
C ASP A 223 -3.35 -6.30 -7.83
N ARG A 224 -2.74 -7.32 -8.44
CA ARG A 224 -2.73 -7.52 -9.89
C ARG A 224 -4.14 -7.76 -10.45
N LEU A 225 -4.95 -8.59 -9.80
CA LEU A 225 -6.32 -8.88 -10.22
C LEU A 225 -7.20 -7.65 -10.12
N TRP A 226 -7.04 -6.84 -9.06
CA TRP A 226 -7.69 -5.54 -8.96
C TRP A 226 -7.27 -4.60 -10.09
N SER A 227 -5.97 -4.49 -10.39
CA SER A 227 -5.49 -3.69 -11.52
C SER A 227 -6.11 -4.13 -12.85
N LYS A 228 -6.19 -5.45 -13.09
CA LYS A 228 -6.83 -6.01 -14.28
C LYS A 228 -8.32 -5.68 -14.35
N TRP A 229 -9.03 -5.76 -13.22
CA TRP A 229 -10.44 -5.37 -13.18
C TRP A 229 -10.64 -3.88 -13.48
N GLN A 230 -9.78 -3.00 -12.94
CA GLN A 230 -9.79 -1.55 -13.22
C GLN A 230 -9.56 -1.23 -14.71
N GLU A 231 -8.74 -2.03 -15.39
CA GLU A 231 -8.51 -1.92 -16.84
C GLU A 231 -9.73 -2.33 -17.67
N LEU A 232 -10.45 -3.38 -17.24
CA LEU A 232 -11.63 -3.90 -17.92
C LEU A 232 -12.89 -3.04 -17.69
N HIS A 233 -12.97 -2.40 -16.52
CA HIS A 233 -14.10 -1.58 -16.11
C HIS A 233 -13.62 -0.15 -15.83
N PRO A 234 -13.40 0.70 -16.84
CA PRO A 234 -12.97 2.08 -16.62
C PRO A 234 -14.15 2.97 -16.20
N GLY A 235 -14.09 3.59 -15.02
CA GLY A 235 -15.13 4.53 -14.59
C GLY A 235 -14.98 5.03 -13.15
N PRO A 236 -15.88 5.94 -12.70
CA PRO A 236 -15.93 6.39 -11.31
C PRO A 236 -16.39 5.29 -10.34
N GLU A 237 -16.87 4.16 -10.86
CA GLU A 237 -17.35 2.99 -10.10
C GLU A 237 -16.21 2.06 -9.67
N ASN A 238 -14.95 2.44 -9.95
CA ASN A 238 -13.74 1.62 -9.72
C ASN A 238 -13.31 1.53 -8.25
N TYR A 239 -14.01 2.26 -7.39
CA TYR A 239 -13.93 2.19 -5.94
C TYR A 239 -15.20 2.82 -5.39
N ASN A 240 -16.02 2.04 -4.67
CA ASN A 240 -17.22 2.59 -4.05
C ASN A 240 -16.97 2.90 -2.56
N PRO A 241 -16.86 4.17 -2.15
CA PRO A 241 -16.69 4.55 -0.75
C PRO A 241 -18.02 4.53 0.05
N ASN A 242 -19.15 4.22 -0.60
CA ASN A 242 -20.47 4.32 0.00
C ASN A 242 -21.08 2.94 0.26
N ASN A 243 -20.80 2.33 1.42
CA ASN A 243 -21.83 1.71 2.31
C ASN A 243 -21.31 0.67 3.31
N ASP A 244 -20.56 1.08 4.34
CA ASP A 244 -20.55 0.29 5.58
C ASP A 244 -20.38 1.11 6.87
N GLY A 245 -19.85 2.34 6.76
CA GLY A 245 -19.59 3.18 7.94
C GLY A 245 -18.26 2.87 8.64
N SER A 246 -17.37 2.05 8.06
CA SER A 246 -16.03 1.83 8.57
C SER A 246 -15.15 3.05 8.26
N TYR A 247 -14.77 3.79 9.31
CA TYR A 247 -13.81 4.88 9.19
C TYR A 247 -12.47 4.32 8.67
N GLY A 248 -11.89 4.96 7.65
CA GLY A 248 -10.62 4.53 7.03
C GLY A 248 -10.79 3.89 5.65
N SER A 249 -12.03 3.61 5.23
CA SER A 249 -12.32 2.91 3.97
C SER A 249 -12.87 3.84 2.88
N ARG A 250 -13.32 5.05 3.20
CA ARG A 250 -13.81 5.98 2.16
C ARG A 250 -12.65 6.56 1.37
N LEU A 251 -12.96 7.04 0.17
CA LEU A 251 -11.97 7.52 -0.81
C LEU A 251 -10.95 8.53 -0.22
N ASN A 252 -11.42 9.41 0.65
CA ASN A 252 -10.59 10.44 1.31
C ASN A 252 -10.31 10.14 2.79
N ASP A 253 -10.77 9.01 3.32
CA ASP A 253 -10.44 8.62 4.69
C ASP A 253 -8.97 8.22 4.77
N ARG A 254 -8.36 8.51 5.92
CA ARG A 254 -6.99 8.15 6.20
C ARG A 254 -6.90 6.68 6.58
N MET A 255 -5.97 5.95 5.95
CA MET A 255 -5.77 4.54 6.20
C MET A 255 -4.74 4.35 7.31
N TRP A 256 -5.15 3.90 8.49
CA TRP A 256 -4.22 3.52 9.56
C TRP A 256 -3.27 2.40 9.08
N PRO A 257 -1.96 2.43 9.38
CA PRO A 257 -1.26 3.36 10.27
C PRO A 257 -0.74 4.63 9.57
N TRP A 258 -1.11 4.85 8.31
CA TRP A 258 -0.73 6.01 7.49
C TRP A 258 -1.73 7.16 7.65
N ASP A 259 -2.22 7.36 8.86
CA ASP A 259 -3.23 8.36 9.19
C ASP A 259 -2.65 9.57 9.92
N GLY A 260 -1.32 9.60 10.11
CA GLY A 260 -0.65 10.64 10.88
C GLY A 260 -0.70 10.38 12.39
N SER A 261 -0.80 9.11 12.81
CA SER A 261 -0.92 8.71 14.22
C SER A 261 -2.21 9.20 14.88
N GLU A 262 -3.29 9.26 14.08
CA GLU A 262 -4.62 9.69 14.53
C GLU A 262 -5.30 8.58 15.35
N ASP A 263 -5.22 7.34 14.85
CA ASP A 263 -5.75 6.16 15.53
C ASP A 263 -4.63 5.33 16.20
N THR A 264 -5.02 4.64 17.27
CA THR A 264 -4.15 3.73 18.06
C THR A 264 -4.65 2.29 17.95
N THR A 265 -4.03 1.35 18.66
CA THR A 265 -4.46 -0.06 18.70
C THR A 265 -4.84 -0.54 20.09
N THR A 266 -5.72 -1.53 20.18
CA THR A 266 -6.09 -2.14 21.47
C THR A 266 -4.94 -2.92 22.12
N THR A 267 -5.00 -3.04 23.44
CA THR A 267 -4.22 -3.99 24.22
C THR A 267 -4.74 -5.42 24.03
N ARG A 268 -3.85 -6.42 23.92
CA ARG A 268 -4.24 -7.83 23.83
C ARG A 268 -4.80 -8.31 25.18
N THR A 269 -6.11 -8.31 25.35
CA THR A 269 -6.76 -8.99 26.50
C THR A 269 -6.88 -10.48 26.18
N GLY A 270 -5.82 -11.26 26.40
CA GLY A 270 -5.86 -12.71 26.14
C GLY A 270 -4.59 -13.51 26.36
N THR A 271 -3.43 -12.90 26.59
CA THR A 271 -2.24 -13.58 27.12
C THR A 271 -1.95 -13.12 28.53
N ALA A 272 -1.39 -14.01 29.35
CA ALA A 272 -1.07 -13.78 30.77
C ALA A 272 -0.15 -12.57 31.03
N THR A 273 0.43 -11.97 29.99
CA THR A 273 1.39 -10.86 30.06
C THR A 273 0.83 -9.50 29.60
N GLY A 274 -0.40 -9.42 29.08
CA GLY A 274 -1.08 -8.16 28.82
C GLY A 274 -0.31 -7.15 27.96
N ILE A 275 0.26 -7.60 26.84
CA ILE A 275 1.14 -6.75 26.03
C ILE A 275 0.30 -5.88 25.08
N SER A 276 0.63 -4.59 25.06
CA SER A 276 0.01 -3.61 24.18
C SER A 276 0.61 -3.75 22.79
N LEU A 277 -0.22 -4.04 21.78
CA LEU A 277 0.21 -4.04 20.38
C LEU A 277 0.81 -2.68 19.99
N GLN A 278 0.29 -1.60 20.58
CA GLN A 278 0.83 -0.26 20.45
C GLN A 278 2.31 -0.14 20.88
N GLY A 279 2.75 -0.96 21.85
CA GLY A 279 4.13 -0.98 22.32
C GLY A 279 5.09 -1.76 21.41
N LEU A 280 4.56 -2.53 20.47
CA LEU A 280 5.35 -3.24 19.45
C LEU A 280 5.47 -2.44 18.15
N LEU A 281 4.45 -1.63 17.84
CA LEU A 281 4.38 -0.89 16.59
C LEU A 281 5.42 0.25 16.57
N PRO A 282 6.06 0.51 15.41
CA PRO A 282 6.94 1.65 15.26
C PRO A 282 6.15 2.96 15.35
N THR A 283 6.88 4.08 15.48
CA THR A 283 6.24 5.41 15.44
C THR A 283 5.88 5.75 14.00
N PHE A 284 4.62 6.11 13.76
CA PHE A 284 4.10 6.40 12.42
C PHE A 284 4.00 7.90 12.12
N SER A 285 4.42 8.79 13.03
CA SER A 285 4.31 10.25 12.86
C SER A 285 5.06 10.77 11.63
N ASP A 286 6.10 10.06 11.21
CA ASP A 286 6.96 10.44 10.10
C ASP A 286 6.49 9.81 8.77
N TYR A 287 5.41 9.02 8.79
CA TYR A 287 4.89 8.37 7.60
C TYR A 287 3.99 9.34 6.82
N ASP A 288 4.12 9.33 5.50
CA ASP A 288 3.17 10.04 4.62
C ASP A 288 1.73 9.59 4.92
N ILE A 289 0.81 10.55 4.94
CA ILE A 289 -0.61 10.29 5.12
C ILE A 289 -1.18 9.71 3.82
N VAL A 290 -1.84 8.56 3.90
CA VAL A 290 -2.36 7.84 2.73
C VAL A 290 -3.87 7.62 2.86
N THR A 291 -4.58 7.89 1.77
CA THR A 291 -6.01 7.60 1.60
C THR A 291 -6.20 6.63 0.43
N PRO A 292 -7.35 5.95 0.28
CA PRO A 292 -7.61 5.13 -0.89
C PRO A 292 -7.46 5.91 -2.21
N ARG A 293 -7.79 7.20 -2.23
CA ARG A 293 -7.55 8.08 -3.39
C ARG A 293 -6.09 8.11 -3.81
N HIS A 294 -5.16 8.31 -2.88
CA HIS A 294 -3.72 8.29 -3.21
C HIS A 294 -3.27 6.98 -3.85
N VAL A 295 -3.90 5.87 -3.46
CA VAL A 295 -3.58 4.53 -3.95
C VAL A 295 -4.16 4.26 -5.34
N LEU A 296 -5.34 4.81 -5.63
CA LEU A 296 -6.03 4.76 -6.92
C LEU A 296 -5.39 5.70 -7.95
N ASP A 297 -4.94 6.86 -7.49
CA ASP A 297 -4.31 7.90 -8.32
C ASP A 297 -2.87 7.54 -8.70
N ASN A 298 -2.39 6.33 -8.43
CA ASN A 298 -1.06 5.82 -8.79
C ASN A 298 -0.78 5.75 -10.31
N ASN A 299 -1.71 6.18 -11.17
CA ASN A 299 -1.42 6.53 -12.56
C ASN A 299 -0.89 7.97 -12.76
N LEU A 300 -0.76 8.76 -11.70
CA LEU A 300 -0.22 10.12 -11.73
C LEU A 300 1.05 10.18 -10.88
N THR A 301 2.16 9.61 -11.38
CA THR A 301 3.46 9.89 -10.79
C THR A 301 3.78 11.37 -11.00
N ILE A 302 4.14 12.13 -9.94
CA ILE A 302 4.62 13.52 -10.12
C ILE A 302 5.80 13.49 -11.09
N PRO A 303 5.67 14.10 -12.29
CA PRO A 303 6.72 14.08 -13.28
C PRO A 303 7.99 14.70 -12.69
N ILE A 304 9.15 14.10 -12.96
CA ILE A 304 10.45 14.53 -12.41
C ILE A 304 10.66 16.05 -12.49
N PRO A 305 10.41 16.74 -13.63
CA PRO A 305 10.59 18.19 -13.70
C PRO A 305 9.66 18.96 -12.77
N VAL A 306 8.41 18.50 -12.61
CA VAL A 306 7.44 19.09 -11.67
C VAL A 306 7.93 18.90 -10.24
N ARG A 307 8.39 17.70 -9.88
CA ARG A 307 8.93 17.41 -8.54
C ARG A 307 10.12 18.31 -8.20
N GLN A 308 11.05 18.48 -9.13
CA GLN A 308 12.22 19.34 -8.94
C GLN A 308 11.83 20.81 -8.79
N PHE A 309 10.88 21.28 -9.59
CA PHE A 309 10.35 22.64 -9.49
C PHE A 309 9.73 22.91 -8.12
N LEU A 310 8.88 22.01 -7.62
CA LEU A 310 8.26 22.17 -6.29
C LEU A 310 9.25 22.08 -5.14
N ALA A 311 10.31 21.28 -5.26
CA ALA A 311 11.28 21.07 -4.18
C ALA A 311 12.32 22.20 -4.09
N ASN A 312 12.76 22.71 -5.25
CA ASN A 312 13.96 23.54 -5.32
C ASN A 312 13.68 24.98 -5.75
N THR A 313 12.54 25.22 -6.39
CA THR A 313 12.26 26.48 -7.07
C THR A 313 11.07 27.20 -6.45
N LEU A 314 9.97 26.49 -6.23
CA LEU A 314 8.72 27.07 -5.75
C LEU A 314 8.58 26.88 -4.24
N GLN A 315 8.26 27.96 -3.53
CA GLN A 315 7.75 27.89 -2.16
C GLN A 315 6.46 28.67 -2.07
N ILE A 316 5.48 28.12 -1.37
CA ILE A 316 4.19 28.76 -1.12
C ILE A 316 4.09 28.94 0.39
N ARG A 317 3.77 30.15 0.84
CA ARG A 317 3.77 30.52 2.26
C ARG A 317 2.46 31.17 2.65
N ASN A 318 1.89 30.76 3.77
CA ASN A 318 0.77 31.47 4.38
C ASN A 318 1.30 32.77 5.01
N GLN A 319 0.77 33.93 4.61
CA GLN A 319 1.23 35.24 5.10
C GLN A 319 0.89 35.48 6.58
N THR A 320 -0.25 34.95 7.03
CA THR A 320 -0.71 35.11 8.41
C THR A 320 0.16 34.32 9.38
N THR A 321 0.52 33.07 9.04
CA THR A 321 1.27 32.17 9.94
C THR A 321 2.77 32.14 9.67
N GLY A 322 3.20 32.48 8.45
CA GLY A 322 4.58 32.34 7.98
C GLY A 322 4.96 30.90 7.60
N GLU A 323 4.05 29.94 7.67
CA GLU A 323 4.32 28.54 7.37
C GLU A 323 4.44 28.27 5.86
N ILE A 324 5.33 27.35 5.49
CA ILE A 324 5.49 26.88 4.12
C ILE A 324 4.51 25.73 3.87
N LEU A 325 3.64 25.90 2.88
CA LEU A 325 2.74 24.86 2.41
C LEU A 325 3.59 23.83 1.63
N SER A 326 3.92 22.72 2.29
CA SER A 326 4.68 21.61 1.71
C SER A 326 3.82 20.37 1.41
N ARG A 327 2.57 20.37 1.89
CA ARG A 327 1.61 19.28 1.68
C ARG A 327 0.74 19.57 0.47
N TYR A 328 0.85 18.70 -0.54
CA TYR A 328 0.08 18.81 -1.77
C TYR A 328 -0.25 17.44 -2.35
N LYS A 329 -1.28 17.38 -3.20
CA LYS A 329 -1.69 16.20 -3.97
C LYS A 329 -1.80 16.53 -5.45
N ILE A 330 -1.60 15.55 -6.32
CA ILE A 330 -1.96 15.71 -7.74
C ILE A 330 -3.47 15.57 -7.86
N ILE A 331 -4.11 16.54 -8.51
CA ILE A 331 -5.54 16.54 -8.83
C ILE A 331 -5.77 15.93 -10.22
N GLY A 332 -4.83 16.12 -11.15
CA GLY A 332 -4.92 15.57 -12.50
C GLY A 332 -3.63 15.75 -13.29
N SER A 333 -3.42 14.94 -14.32
CA SER A 333 -2.37 15.17 -15.32
C SER A 333 -2.91 14.78 -16.69
N VAL A 334 -2.92 15.72 -17.62
CA VAL A 334 -3.53 15.56 -18.95
C VAL A 334 -2.68 16.25 -20.02
N PRO A 335 -2.77 15.86 -21.29
CA PRO A 335 -2.15 16.64 -22.37
C PRO A 335 -2.62 18.10 -22.35
N ASP A 336 -1.69 19.04 -22.49
CA ASP A 336 -2.01 20.47 -22.53
C ASP A 336 -2.62 20.83 -23.89
N LYS A 337 -3.95 20.77 -23.96
CA LYS A 337 -4.72 21.09 -25.17
C LYS A 337 -4.58 22.55 -25.58
N PHE A 338 -4.33 23.46 -24.63
CA PHE A 338 -4.16 24.87 -24.95
C PHE A 338 -2.81 25.08 -25.65
N ALA A 339 -1.74 24.48 -25.15
CA ALA A 339 -0.43 24.49 -25.80
C ALA A 339 -0.50 23.85 -27.20
N ALA A 340 -1.19 22.71 -27.33
CA ALA A 340 -1.38 22.03 -28.61
C ALA A 340 -2.11 22.91 -29.66
N ASN A 341 -3.17 23.62 -29.25
CA ASN A 341 -3.91 24.54 -30.12
C ASN A 341 -3.06 25.74 -30.59
N ASN A 342 -1.96 26.04 -29.90
CA ASN A 342 -1.01 27.09 -30.26
C ASN A 342 0.25 26.52 -30.95
N GLY A 343 0.21 25.27 -31.40
CA GLY A 343 1.31 24.63 -32.14
C GLY A 343 2.46 24.11 -31.27
N ILE A 344 2.29 24.04 -29.94
CA ILE A 344 3.28 23.52 -29.01
C ILE A 344 2.89 22.10 -28.63
N LEU A 345 3.70 21.11 -29.03
CA LEU A 345 3.41 19.69 -28.86
C LEU A 345 4.14 19.07 -27.66
N ASN A 346 3.68 17.90 -27.22
CA ASN A 346 4.28 17.09 -26.14
C ASN A 346 4.29 17.76 -24.76
N GLN A 347 3.31 18.62 -24.50
CA GLN A 347 3.10 19.28 -23.22
C GLN A 347 2.07 18.51 -22.39
N ILE A 348 2.35 18.38 -21.10
CA ILE A 348 1.46 17.79 -20.10
C ILE A 348 1.15 18.88 -19.08
N LEU A 349 -0.14 19.06 -18.79
CA LEU A 349 -0.64 19.91 -17.73
C LEU A 349 -0.89 19.05 -16.49
N THR A 350 -0.08 19.27 -15.44
CA THR A 350 -0.25 18.62 -14.13
C THR A 350 -0.87 19.61 -13.14
N THR A 351 -2.03 19.26 -12.61
CA THR A 351 -2.76 20.04 -11.61
C THR A 351 -2.44 19.51 -10.21
N ILE A 352 -2.11 20.40 -9.29
CA ILE A 352 -1.70 20.11 -7.91
C ILE A 352 -2.57 20.91 -6.96
N GLY A 353 -3.04 20.30 -5.88
CA GLY A 353 -3.76 20.98 -4.80
C GLY A 353 -2.92 20.99 -3.53
N TYR A 354 -2.69 22.16 -2.93
CA TYR A 354 -2.15 22.29 -1.59
C TYR A 354 -3.29 22.33 -0.57
N GLU A 355 -3.10 21.62 0.53
CA GLU A 355 -4.05 21.55 1.63
C GLU A 355 -3.53 22.38 2.81
N ASP A 356 -4.27 23.41 3.25
CA ASP A 356 -4.06 24.12 4.52
C ASP A 356 -5.17 23.71 5.51
N ARG A 357 -4.83 23.49 6.78
CA ARG A 357 -5.77 22.98 7.81
C ARG A 357 -5.99 23.93 8.99
N ILE A 358 -5.45 25.14 8.97
CA ILE A 358 -5.43 25.97 10.18
C ILE A 358 -6.72 26.81 10.30
N GLY A 359 -7.57 26.48 11.29
CA GLY A 359 -8.67 27.33 11.76
C GLY A 359 -10.12 26.84 11.53
N ARG A 360 -10.35 25.61 11.06
CA ARG A 360 -11.71 25.08 10.79
C ARG A 360 -11.97 23.72 11.42
N THR A 361 -13.22 23.44 11.79
CA THR A 361 -13.67 22.18 12.41
C THR A 361 -13.83 21.06 11.38
N GLU A 362 -13.65 19.81 11.83
CA GLU A 362 -13.59 18.56 11.04
C GLU A 362 -14.84 18.21 10.18
N SER A 363 -15.85 19.06 10.11
CA SER A 363 -17.10 18.81 9.36
C SER A 363 -17.05 19.23 7.89
N ASP A 364 -16.00 19.91 7.46
CA ASP A 364 -15.88 20.46 6.11
C ASP A 364 -14.96 19.55 5.27
N ASN A 365 -15.50 18.94 4.24
CA ASN A 365 -14.98 17.72 3.63
C ASN A 365 -14.13 17.90 2.35
N ASP A 366 -13.56 19.08 2.09
CA ASP A 366 -12.66 19.30 0.95
C ASP A 366 -11.79 20.54 1.21
N PHE A 367 -10.47 20.37 1.37
CA PHE A 367 -9.56 21.52 1.54
C PHE A 367 -8.41 21.45 0.57
N VAL A 368 -8.63 21.98 -0.63
CA VAL A 368 -7.57 22.50 -1.48
C VAL A 368 -7.67 24.01 -1.41
N ASP A 369 -6.72 24.67 -0.74
CA ASP A 369 -6.72 26.14 -0.61
C ASP A 369 -5.99 26.80 -1.78
N VAL A 370 -5.04 26.08 -2.38
CA VAL A 370 -4.33 26.52 -3.56
C VAL A 370 -4.30 25.42 -4.60
N ILE A 371 -4.77 25.71 -5.81
CA ILE A 371 -4.53 24.88 -6.99
C ILE A 371 -3.36 25.47 -7.76
N LEU A 372 -2.38 24.64 -8.10
CA LEU A 372 -1.40 24.93 -9.14
C LEU A 372 -1.71 24.12 -10.39
N GLU A 373 -1.59 24.74 -11.56
CA GLU A 373 -1.55 24.05 -12.83
C GLU A 373 -0.18 24.30 -13.46
N ILE A 374 0.56 23.21 -13.69
CA ILE A 374 1.94 23.23 -14.13
C ILE A 374 2.01 22.56 -15.49
N SER A 375 2.27 23.34 -16.54
CA SER A 375 2.52 22.81 -17.88
C SER A 375 3.99 22.45 -18.01
N HIS A 376 4.31 21.24 -18.48
CA HIS A 376 5.67 20.72 -18.55
C HIS A 376 5.85 19.74 -19.70
N THR A 377 7.10 19.52 -20.10
CA THR A 377 7.52 18.37 -20.91
C THR A 377 8.12 17.30 -19.99
N ASP A 378 8.70 16.23 -20.56
CA ASP A 378 9.42 15.22 -19.77
C ASP A 378 10.64 15.79 -19.03
N ASN A 379 11.20 16.92 -19.50
CA ASN A 379 12.49 17.43 -19.05
C ASN A 379 12.42 18.80 -18.37
N HIS A 380 11.35 19.57 -18.53
CA HIS A 380 11.27 20.90 -17.91
C HIS A 380 9.83 21.40 -17.70
N VAL A 381 9.67 22.35 -16.77
CA VAL A 381 8.43 23.11 -16.53
C VAL A 381 8.36 24.33 -17.46
N ASN A 382 7.27 24.47 -18.21
CA ASN A 382 7.04 25.51 -19.22
C ASN A 382 6.24 26.70 -18.70
N SER A 383 5.22 26.42 -17.89
CA SER A 383 4.45 27.44 -17.20
C SER A 383 3.91 26.86 -15.90
N ALA A 384 3.64 27.74 -14.94
CA ALA A 384 2.95 27.39 -13.72
C ALA A 384 1.98 28.52 -13.41
N ARG A 385 0.75 28.19 -13.07
CA ARG A 385 -0.23 29.17 -12.58
C ARG A 385 -0.84 28.67 -11.29
N GLY A 386 -1.06 29.59 -10.36
CA GLY A 386 -1.70 29.30 -9.09
C GLY A 386 -3.06 29.98 -8.98
N VAL A 387 -3.99 29.34 -8.29
CA VAL A 387 -5.28 29.90 -7.91
C VAL A 387 -5.48 29.61 -6.43
N GLN A 388 -5.70 30.66 -5.64
CA GLN A 388 -6.19 30.49 -4.28
C GLN A 388 -7.71 30.34 -4.31
N LEU A 389 -8.21 29.31 -3.66
CA LEU A 389 -9.64 29.00 -3.55
C LEU A 389 -10.26 29.55 -2.26
N GLY A 390 -9.46 29.77 -1.22
CA GLY A 390 -9.88 30.33 0.06
C GLY A 390 -8.74 30.38 1.08
N GLY A 391 -9.04 30.80 2.31
CA GLY A 391 -8.07 30.82 3.42
C GLY A 391 -7.38 32.17 3.62
N ASP A 392 -6.27 32.15 4.38
CA ASP A 392 -5.37 33.29 4.58
C ASP A 392 -4.62 33.65 3.29
N ASP A 393 -4.18 34.90 3.16
CA ASP A 393 -3.40 35.34 2.02
C ASP A 393 -2.15 34.46 1.82
N ILE A 394 -2.00 33.91 0.61
CA ILE A 394 -0.88 33.04 0.26
C ILE A 394 0.17 33.82 -0.54
N GLU A 395 1.43 33.80 -0.09
CA GLU A 395 2.57 34.36 -0.82
C GLU A 395 3.32 33.27 -1.58
N VAL A 396 3.65 33.56 -2.84
CA VAL A 396 4.46 32.66 -3.68
C VAL A 396 5.88 33.19 -3.77
N PHE A 397 6.85 32.28 -3.65
CA PHE A 397 8.26 32.55 -3.80
C PHE A 397 8.85 31.67 -4.90
N VAL A 398 9.66 32.27 -5.77
CA VAL A 398 10.40 31.58 -6.82
C VAL A 398 11.88 31.86 -6.60
N ASN A 399 12.68 30.80 -6.41
CA ASN A 399 14.10 30.88 -6.03
C ASN A 399 14.33 31.80 -4.82
N GLY A 400 13.43 31.75 -3.83
CA GLY A 400 13.49 32.56 -2.62
C GLY A 400 13.08 34.03 -2.79
N THR A 401 12.65 34.45 -3.99
CA THR A 401 12.14 35.81 -4.24
C THR A 401 10.62 35.81 -4.25
N SER A 402 9.99 36.67 -3.45
CA SER A 402 8.53 36.81 -3.44
C SER A 402 8.02 37.32 -4.78
N THR A 403 6.98 36.67 -5.30
CA THR A 403 6.25 37.06 -6.51
C THR A 403 4.91 37.73 -6.18
N GLY A 404 4.63 37.96 -4.89
CA GLY A 404 3.41 38.55 -4.37
C GLY A 404 2.36 37.54 -3.87
N THR A 405 1.21 38.08 -3.48
CA THR A 405 0.07 37.32 -2.94
C THR A 405 -0.81 36.71 -4.04
N LEU A 406 -1.18 35.44 -3.89
CA LEU A 406 -2.00 34.65 -4.80
C LEU A 406 -3.51 34.99 -4.69
N ALA A 407 -3.90 36.24 -4.91
CA ALA A 407 -5.29 36.66 -4.66
C ALA A 407 -6.31 36.22 -5.75
N LYS A 408 -5.86 35.69 -6.90
CA LYS A 408 -6.64 35.22 -8.09
C LYS A 408 -5.82 34.21 -8.90
N THR A 409 -6.34 33.70 -10.02
CA THR A 409 -5.51 33.01 -11.03
C THR A 409 -4.34 33.89 -11.45
N GLN A 410 -3.13 33.48 -11.10
CA GLN A 410 -1.90 34.22 -11.32
C GLN A 410 -0.86 33.31 -11.97
N GLU A 411 -0.22 33.81 -13.02
CA GLU A 411 0.97 33.18 -13.59
C GLU A 411 2.13 33.30 -12.59
N ILE A 412 2.75 32.17 -12.29
CA ILE A 412 3.92 32.07 -11.45
C ILE A 412 5.14 32.19 -12.37
N PRO A 413 5.96 33.23 -12.22
CA PRO A 413 7.14 33.41 -13.06
C PRO A 413 8.09 32.23 -12.86
N LEU A 414 8.55 31.64 -13.95
CA LEU A 414 9.56 30.59 -13.91
C LEU A 414 10.98 31.19 -13.90
N PRO A 415 11.99 30.46 -13.39
CA PRO A 415 13.39 30.89 -13.38
C PRO A 415 13.97 31.21 -14.76
#